data_AF-A0A952G810-F1
#
_entry.id   AF-A0A952G810-F1
#
_cell.length_a   1.000
_cell.length_b   1.000
_cell.length_c   1.000
_cell.angle_alpha   90.00
_cell.angle_beta   90.00
_cell.angle_gamma   90.00
#
_symmetry.space_group_name_H-M   'P 1'
#
loop_
_entity.id
_entity.type
_entity.pdbx_description
1 polymer ?
#
loop_
_entity_poly.entity_id
_entity_poly.type
_entity_poly.pdbx_seq_one_letter_code
_entity_poly.pdbx_strand_id
1 'polypeptide(L)' 'AKQRGIKRLSLETGSGTAFDAAVQLYRNFGFQFGEPFGDYVPTGFSQFLHLEIA' A
#
# COMPACT_ATOMS: atom_id res chain seq x y z
N ALA A 1 0.20 -12.72 -7.53
CA ALA A 1 0.32 -12.89 -6.07
C ALA A 1 -0.43 -14.14 -5.58
N LYS A 2 -1.74 -14.26 -5.85
CA LYS A 2 -2.56 -15.45 -5.50
C LYS A 2 -1.96 -16.79 -5.93
N GLN A 3 -1.65 -16.96 -7.23
CA GLN A 3 -1.01 -18.18 -7.76
C GLN A 3 0.36 -18.49 -7.14
N ARG A 4 1.03 -17.50 -6.56
CA ARG A 4 2.33 -17.65 -5.89
C ARG A 4 2.18 -17.92 -4.38
N GLY A 5 0.95 -18.05 -3.86
CA GLY A 5 0.69 -18.30 -2.45
C GLY A 5 0.99 -17.13 -1.51
N ILE A 6 1.18 -15.91 -2.05
CA ILE A 6 1.45 -14.71 -1.25
C ILE A 6 0.20 -14.37 -0.43
N LYS A 7 0.38 -14.18 0.88
CA LYS A 7 -0.71 -13.90 1.83
C LYS A 7 -1.03 -12.42 1.98
N ARG A 8 -0.05 -11.55 1.76
CA ARG A 8 -0.19 -10.10 1.87
C ARG A 8 0.65 -9.40 0.81
N LEU A 9 0.08 -8.39 0.18
CA LEU A 9 0.79 -7.47 -0.70
C LEU A 9 0.82 -6.08 -0.05
N SER A 10 2.03 -5.55 0.13
CA SER A 10 2.25 -4.22 0.68
C SER A 10 2.80 -3.29 -0.39
N LEU A 11 2.41 -2.02 -0.36
CA LEU A 11 2.97 -0.97 -1.21
C LEU A 11 3.26 0.29 -0.40
N GLU A 12 4.26 1.03 -0.86
CA GLU A 12 4.57 2.39 -0.43
C GLU A 12 4.21 3.34 -1.58
N THR A 13 3.67 4.51 -1.23
CA THR A 13 3.33 5.57 -2.18
C THR A 13 3.52 6.92 -1.51
N GLY A 14 3.68 7.98 -2.32
CA GLY A 14 3.72 9.35 -1.82
C GLY A 14 2.38 9.86 -1.29
N SER A 15 2.40 11.04 -0.66
CA SER A 15 1.23 11.75 -0.13
C SER A 15 0.95 13.05 -0.89
N GLY A 16 -0.22 13.64 -0.63
CA GLY A 16 -0.66 14.87 -1.28
C GLY A 16 -1.35 14.66 -2.62
N THR A 17 -1.80 15.77 -3.21
CA THR A 17 -2.77 15.78 -4.33
C THR A 17 -2.30 15.04 -5.58
N ALA A 18 -0.98 14.98 -5.82
CA ALA A 18 -0.42 14.23 -6.93
C ALA A 18 -0.61 12.70 -6.80
N PHE A 19 -0.83 12.20 -5.58
CA PHE A 19 -0.96 10.78 -5.26
C PHE A 19 -2.39 10.34 -4.96
N ASP A 20 -3.33 11.28 -4.81
CA ASP A 20 -4.73 10.97 -4.49
C ASP A 20 -5.36 9.98 -5.47
N ALA A 21 -5.08 10.13 -6.77
CA ALA A 21 -5.57 9.21 -7.80
C ALA A 21 -5.03 7.77 -7.62
N ALA A 22 -3.75 7.63 -7.29
CA ALA A 22 -3.14 6.33 -7.03
C ALA A 22 -3.67 5.72 -5.72
N VAL A 23 -3.78 6.52 -4.65
CA VAL A 23 -4.33 6.09 -3.36
C VAL A 23 -5.78 5.61 -3.52
N GLN A 24 -6.61 6.34 -4.27
CA GLN A 24 -7.98 5.91 -4.56
C GLN A 24 -8.02 4.60 -5.35
N LEU A 25 -7.16 4.45 -6.35
CA LEU A 25 -7.04 3.19 -7.10
C LEU A 25 -6.74 2.02 -6.17
N TYR A 26 -5.73 2.14 -5.30
CA TYR A 26 -5.37 1.07 -4.36
C TYR A 26 -6.53 0.74 -3.42
N ARG A 27 -7.19 1.76 -2.85
CA ARG A 27 -8.34 1.55 -1.96
C ARG A 27 -9.50 0.86 -2.67
N ASN A 28 -9.75 1.15 -3.94
CA ASN A 28 -10.76 0.46 -4.75
C ASN A 28 -10.45 -1.03 -4.94
N PHE A 29 -9.18 -1.40 -4.96
CA PHE A 29 -8.73 -2.81 -4.98
C PHE A 29 -8.68 -3.47 -3.59
N GLY A 30 -9.16 -2.78 -2.55
CA GLY A 30 -9.24 -3.31 -1.19
C GLY A 30 -7.98 -3.11 -0.35
N PHE A 31 -7.00 -2.34 -0.83
CA PHE A 31 -5.86 -1.96 0.01
C PHE A 31 -6.31 -1.05 1.15
N GLN A 32 -5.72 -1.26 2.32
CA GLN A 32 -5.98 -0.49 3.54
C GLN A 32 -4.69 0.17 4.01
N PHE A 33 -4.78 1.37 4.59
CA PHE A 33 -3.62 2.01 5.21
C PHE A 33 -3.06 1.15 6.34
N GLY A 34 -1.74 1.18 6.50
CA GLY A 34 -1.07 0.47 7.57
C GLY A 34 0.34 0.98 7.82
N GLU A 35 1.07 0.20 8.62
CA GLU A 35 2.42 0.52 9.06
C GLU A 35 3.47 0.33 7.94
N PRO A 36 4.64 0.97 8.06
CA PRO A 36 5.79 0.62 7.23
C PRO A 36 6.09 -0.89 7.29
N PHE A 37 6.66 -1.41 6.22
CA PHE A 37 6.98 -2.83 6.11
C PHE A 37 8.43 -3.05 5.68
N GLY A 38 9.01 -4.18 6.07
CA GLY A 38 10.43 -4.45 5.85
C GLY A 38 11.29 -3.37 6.49
N ASP A 39 12.24 -2.84 5.71
CA ASP A 39 13.19 -1.82 6.18
C ASP A 39 12.82 -0.40 5.71
N TYR A 40 11.61 -0.19 5.21
CA TYR A 40 11.16 1.13 4.77
C TYR A 40 10.95 2.05 5.98
N VAL A 41 11.66 3.18 5.99
CA VAL A 41 11.52 4.22 7.02
C VAL A 41 10.47 5.24 6.55
N PRO A 42 9.41 5.50 7.34
CA PRO A 42 8.40 6.49 6.97
C PRO A 42 9.02 7.88 6.91
N THR A 43 8.71 8.60 5.83
CA THR A 43 8.99 10.03 5.72
C THR A 43 7.68 10.81 5.89
N GLY A 44 7.74 12.14 6.01
CA GLY A 44 6.53 12.99 5.98
C GLY A 44 5.72 12.89 4.68
N PHE A 45 6.25 12.21 3.67
CA PHE A 45 5.62 12.00 2.37
C PHE A 45 5.16 10.56 2.13
N SER A 46 5.65 9.59 2.90
CA SER A 46 5.38 8.18 2.65
C SER A 46 4.03 7.74 3.23
N GLN A 47 3.29 6.96 2.46
CA GLN A 47 2.08 6.27 2.86
C GLN A 47 2.22 4.79 2.54
N PHE A 48 1.82 3.94 3.47
CA PHE A 48 1.89 2.49 3.33
C PHE A 48 0.49 1.90 3.29
N LEU A 49 0.27 0.97 2.37
CA LEU A 49 -1.00 0.27 2.25
C LEU A 49 -0.78 -1.24 2.08
N HIS A 50 -1.71 -2.02 2.60
CA HIS A 50 -1.68 -3.48 2.56
C HIS A 50 -2.97 -4.06 2.00
N LEU A 51 -2.85 -5.11 1.21
CA LEU A 51 -3.93 -5.96 0.76
C LEU A 51 -3.67 -7.38 1.25
N GLU A 52 -4.59 -7.90 2.07
CA GLU A 52 -4.63 -9.32 2.39
C GLU A 52 -5.14 -10.11 1.19
N ILE A 53 -4.42 -11.16 0.83
CA ILE A 53 -4.68 -12.00 -0.33
C ILE A 53 -5.12 -13.38 0.19
N ALA A 54 -6.43 -13.61 0.11
CA ALA A 54 -7.05 -14.92 0.35
C ALA A 54 -6.57 -15.97 -0.66
#